data_AF-A0A6L3VGI8-F1
#
_entry.id   AF-A0A6L3VGI8-F1
#
_cell.length_a   1.000
_cell.length_b   1.000
_cell.length_c   1.000
_cell.angle_alpha   90.00
_cell.angle_beta   90.00
_cell.angle_gamma   90.00
#
_symmetry.space_group_name_H-M   'P 1'
#
loop_
_entity.id
_entity.type
_entity.pdbx_description
1 polymer ?
#
loop_
_entity_poly.entity_id
_entity_poly.type
_entity_poly.pdbx_seq_one_letter_code
_entity_poly.pdbx_strand_id
1 'polypeptide(L)'
;MQAGTICAVAGQAQRQMRAWAADHPALYDAKAFDPALFSTLALAAAFSGPDLGADRLAVANKVCLWCFGLDWLIDYAASSRDEVAGLVRRCAAVADGEEPAPGTPAEDELSRFLAGIRDELRAEPAFPGLGDVWRDELQRMLDAMALEWDWKAARDAGGDAPSFDEYLANADNLGFAFVFVSHWIASGGGGDVTAVREAGWAVQRVIRLLNDLGTYERDLEWGDLNALLLGRPRAEVQERISALTAEARVLIARARDGAPRLADYMERQMDFCAGFYGVTDFWGSL
;
A
#
# COMPACT_ATOMS: atom_id res chain seq x y z
N MET A 1 29.17 3.14 -6.03
CA MET A 1 29.05 1.79 -5.44
C MET A 1 27.68 1.58 -4.81
N GLN A 2 27.18 2.49 -3.97
CA GLN A 2 25.86 2.35 -3.30
C GLN A 2 24.67 2.09 -4.25
N ALA A 3 24.51 2.89 -5.32
CA ALA A 3 23.44 2.67 -6.30
C ALA A 3 23.49 1.27 -6.94
N GLY A 4 24.69 0.73 -7.19
CA GLY A 4 24.85 -0.63 -7.70
C GLY A 4 24.39 -1.70 -6.71
N THR A 5 24.66 -1.51 -5.41
CA THR A 5 24.17 -2.39 -4.34
C THR A 5 22.65 -2.36 -4.24
N ILE A 6 22.06 -1.16 -4.23
CA ILE A 6 20.60 -0.98 -4.17
C ILE A 6 19.93 -1.68 -5.36
N CYS A 7 20.43 -1.47 -6.58
CA CYS A 7 19.91 -2.14 -7.78
C CYS A 7 20.07 -3.67 -7.70
N ALA A 8 21.16 -4.18 -7.14
CA ALA A 8 21.35 -5.62 -6.96
C ALA A 8 20.33 -6.22 -5.97
N VAL A 9 20.04 -5.52 -4.87
CA VAL A 9 19.00 -5.88 -3.90
C VAL A 9 17.62 -5.83 -4.56
N ALA A 10 17.30 -4.77 -5.30
CA ALA A 10 16.05 -4.67 -6.05
C ALA A 10 15.90 -5.83 -7.04
N GLY A 11 16.95 -6.20 -7.78
CA GLY A 11 16.91 -7.35 -8.68
C GLY A 11 16.69 -8.70 -7.98
N GLN A 12 17.16 -8.85 -6.74
CA GLN A 12 16.86 -10.03 -5.92
C GLN A 12 15.39 -10.03 -5.47
N ALA A 13 14.91 -8.90 -4.95
CA ALA A 13 13.53 -8.73 -4.51
C ALA A 13 12.53 -8.93 -5.65
N GLN A 14 12.82 -8.42 -6.87
CA GLN A 14 11.99 -8.65 -8.05
C GLN A 14 11.84 -10.15 -8.37
N ARG A 15 12.93 -10.93 -8.27
CA ARG A 15 12.86 -12.39 -8.49
C ARG A 15 12.01 -13.09 -7.43
N GLN A 16 12.08 -12.64 -6.18
CA GLN A 16 11.25 -13.16 -5.10
C GLN A 16 9.76 -12.84 -5.34
N MET A 17 9.44 -11.59 -5.69
CA MET A 17 8.06 -11.18 -6.03
C MET A 17 7.48 -12.01 -7.16
N ARG A 18 8.24 -12.24 -8.23
CA ARG A 18 7.81 -13.08 -9.35
C ARG A 18 7.58 -14.54 -8.94
N ALA A 19 8.39 -15.07 -8.02
CA ALA A 19 8.17 -16.41 -7.49
C ALA A 19 6.88 -16.48 -6.66
N TRP A 20 6.64 -15.50 -5.77
CA TRP A 20 5.40 -15.43 -5.00
C TRP A 20 4.17 -15.26 -5.90
N ALA A 21 4.26 -14.44 -6.95
CA ALA A 21 3.19 -14.27 -7.92
C ALA A 21 2.90 -15.56 -8.69
N ALA A 22 3.95 -16.33 -9.04
CA ALA A 22 3.79 -17.62 -9.72
C ALA A 22 3.13 -18.70 -8.83
N ASP A 23 3.24 -18.58 -7.51
CA ASP A 23 2.53 -19.45 -6.55
C ASP A 23 1.04 -19.08 -6.40
N HIS A 24 0.62 -17.94 -6.95
CA HIS A 24 -0.75 -17.40 -6.90
C HIS A 24 -1.22 -16.95 -8.30
N PRO A 25 -1.31 -17.87 -9.27
CA PRO A 25 -1.60 -17.52 -10.65
C PRO A 25 -3.01 -16.95 -10.83
N ALA A 26 -4.03 -17.43 -10.13
CA ALA A 26 -5.38 -16.88 -10.28
C ALA A 26 -5.48 -15.42 -9.81
N LEU A 27 -4.64 -15.01 -8.86
CA LEU A 27 -4.55 -13.64 -8.39
C LEU A 27 -3.74 -12.73 -9.33
N TYR A 28 -2.69 -13.25 -9.98
CA TYR A 28 -1.71 -12.44 -10.73
C TYR A 28 -1.61 -12.73 -12.24
N ASP A 29 -2.56 -13.45 -12.86
CA ASP A 29 -2.58 -13.74 -14.32
C ASP A 29 -3.05 -12.55 -15.17
N ALA A 30 -3.60 -11.49 -14.57
CA ALA A 30 -4.00 -10.29 -15.30
C ALA A 30 -2.76 -9.61 -15.92
N LYS A 31 -2.91 -9.09 -17.16
CA LYS A 31 -1.83 -8.41 -17.88
C LYS A 31 -1.23 -7.22 -17.11
N ALA A 32 -2.00 -6.62 -16.20
CA ALA A 32 -1.56 -5.55 -15.32
C ALA A 32 -0.40 -5.95 -14.40
N PHE A 33 -0.24 -7.24 -14.08
CA PHE A 33 0.85 -7.78 -13.27
C PHE A 33 2.07 -8.12 -14.12
N ASP A 34 2.62 -7.10 -14.78
CA ASP A 34 3.75 -7.27 -15.70
C ASP A 34 5.11 -7.32 -14.97
N PRO A 35 6.20 -7.70 -15.66
CA PRO A 35 7.54 -7.69 -15.08
C PRO A 35 8.06 -6.33 -14.60
N ALA A 36 7.54 -5.23 -15.16
CA ALA A 36 7.94 -3.86 -14.82
C ALA A 36 7.32 -3.42 -13.48
N LEU A 37 6.07 -3.80 -13.19
CA LEU A 37 5.44 -3.63 -11.88
C LEU A 37 6.33 -4.23 -10.79
N PHE A 38 6.66 -5.53 -10.89
CA PHE A 38 7.50 -6.19 -9.88
C PHE A 38 8.88 -5.54 -9.72
N SER A 39 9.47 -5.05 -10.83
CA SER A 39 10.75 -4.34 -10.79
C SER A 39 10.62 -3.04 -10.02
N THR A 40 9.56 -2.29 -10.25
CA THR A 40 9.33 -0.97 -9.66
C THR A 40 9.03 -1.08 -8.18
N LEU A 41 8.19 -2.02 -7.76
CA LEU A 41 7.92 -2.29 -6.35
C LEU A 41 9.22 -2.67 -5.60
N ALA A 42 10.04 -3.53 -6.20
CA ALA A 42 11.32 -3.92 -5.63
C ALA A 42 12.32 -2.76 -5.54
N LEU A 43 12.36 -1.86 -6.53
CA LEU A 43 13.17 -0.64 -6.51
C LEU A 43 12.72 0.30 -5.40
N ALA A 44 11.41 0.52 -5.26
CA ALA A 44 10.86 1.40 -4.22
C ALA A 44 11.34 0.95 -2.83
N ALA A 45 11.16 -0.33 -2.49
CA ALA A 45 11.60 -0.86 -1.20
C ALA A 45 13.12 -0.80 -1.01
N ALA A 46 13.91 -1.11 -2.05
CA ALA A 46 15.37 -1.12 -1.96
C ALA A 46 15.97 0.28 -1.79
N PHE A 47 15.41 1.29 -2.48
CA PHE A 47 15.84 2.69 -2.30
C PHE A 47 15.40 3.27 -0.96
N SER A 48 14.31 2.76 -0.39
CA SER A 48 13.85 3.13 0.96
C SER A 48 14.68 2.48 2.07
N GLY A 49 15.19 1.27 1.84
CA GLY A 49 16.10 0.54 2.74
C GLY A 49 17.47 0.27 2.11
N PRO A 50 18.30 1.28 1.80
CA PRO A 50 19.53 1.13 1.02
C PRO A 50 20.61 0.26 1.70
N ASP A 51 20.53 0.10 3.02
CA ASP A 51 21.44 -0.71 3.82
C ASP A 51 20.85 -2.10 4.16
N LEU A 52 19.63 -2.40 3.69
CA LEU A 52 18.93 -3.65 3.94
C LEU A 52 19.13 -4.64 2.78
N GLY A 53 19.28 -5.91 3.14
CA GLY A 53 19.25 -7.01 2.18
C GLY A 53 17.83 -7.32 1.71
N ALA A 54 17.71 -8.08 0.61
CA ALA A 54 16.41 -8.49 0.07
C ALA A 54 15.59 -9.34 1.07
N ASP A 55 16.26 -10.13 1.92
CA ASP A 55 15.67 -10.87 3.02
C ASP A 55 14.97 -9.95 4.04
N ARG A 56 15.61 -8.83 4.40
CA ARG A 56 15.07 -7.85 5.35
C ARG A 56 13.95 -6.99 4.78
N LEU A 57 13.84 -6.90 3.46
CA LEU A 57 12.77 -6.20 2.76
C LEU A 57 11.63 -7.14 2.33
N ALA A 58 11.76 -8.46 2.54
CA ALA A 58 10.85 -9.46 1.98
C ALA A 58 9.40 -9.26 2.45
N VAL A 59 9.18 -9.01 3.75
CA VAL A 59 7.83 -8.79 4.29
C VAL A 59 7.18 -7.53 3.71
N ALA A 60 7.90 -6.40 3.65
CA ALA A 60 7.39 -5.17 3.05
C ALA A 60 6.97 -5.40 1.59
N ASN A 61 7.81 -6.12 0.84
CA ASN A 61 7.56 -6.48 -0.55
C ASN A 61 6.38 -7.45 -0.73
N LYS A 62 6.23 -8.46 0.14
CA LYS A 62 5.07 -9.38 0.12
C LYS A 62 3.77 -8.64 0.38
N VAL A 63 3.74 -7.81 1.42
CA VAL A 63 2.56 -7.03 1.80
C VAL A 63 2.21 -6.05 0.70
N CYS A 64 3.20 -5.36 0.13
CA CYS A 64 2.98 -4.47 -1.00
C CYS A 64 2.39 -5.22 -2.20
N LEU A 65 2.98 -6.34 -2.61
CA LEU A 65 2.45 -7.18 -3.69
C LEU A 65 1.01 -7.66 -3.40
N TRP A 66 0.75 -8.08 -2.17
CA TRP A 66 -0.58 -8.48 -1.72
C TRP A 66 -1.60 -7.35 -1.81
N CYS A 67 -1.24 -6.11 -1.43
CA CYS A 67 -2.09 -4.94 -1.58
C CYS A 67 -2.47 -4.69 -3.05
N PHE A 68 -1.53 -4.85 -3.99
CA PHE A 68 -1.83 -4.76 -5.43
C PHE A 68 -2.80 -5.85 -5.92
N GLY A 69 -2.70 -7.07 -5.37
CA GLY A 69 -3.67 -8.13 -5.63
C GLY A 69 -5.07 -7.80 -5.10
N LEU A 70 -5.16 -7.23 -3.89
CA LEU A 70 -6.41 -6.77 -3.31
C LEU A 70 -7.03 -5.60 -4.09
N ASP A 71 -6.20 -4.62 -4.46
CA ASP A 71 -6.57 -3.45 -5.27
C ASP A 71 -7.24 -3.89 -6.57
N TRP A 72 -6.60 -4.81 -7.30
CA TRP A 72 -7.18 -5.39 -8.51
C TRP A 72 -8.56 -6.01 -8.29
N LEU A 73 -8.70 -6.78 -7.21
CA LEU A 73 -9.95 -7.47 -6.92
C LEU A 73 -11.09 -6.52 -6.51
N ILE A 74 -10.79 -5.47 -5.74
CA ILE A 74 -11.81 -4.51 -5.29
C ILE A 74 -12.17 -3.53 -6.43
N ASP A 75 -11.17 -2.94 -7.08
CA ASP A 75 -11.41 -1.82 -7.99
C ASP A 75 -11.81 -2.26 -9.41
N TYR A 76 -11.41 -3.45 -9.86
CA TYR A 76 -11.65 -3.88 -11.24
C TYR A 76 -12.41 -5.20 -11.36
N ALA A 77 -12.19 -6.17 -10.47
CA ALA A 77 -12.85 -7.47 -10.57
C ALA A 77 -14.24 -7.49 -9.93
N ALA A 78 -14.43 -6.78 -8.81
CA ALA A 78 -15.70 -6.75 -8.10
C ALA A 78 -16.75 -5.96 -8.91
N SER A 79 -17.93 -6.55 -9.05
CA SER A 79 -19.07 -6.00 -9.78
C SER A 79 -20.21 -5.54 -8.86
N SER A 80 -20.09 -5.81 -7.55
CA SER A 80 -21.13 -5.50 -6.58
C SER A 80 -20.58 -5.21 -5.19
N ARG A 81 -21.38 -4.49 -4.40
CA ARG A 81 -21.05 -4.16 -3.01
C ARG A 81 -20.92 -5.40 -2.12
N ASP A 82 -21.69 -6.46 -2.43
CA ASP A 82 -21.66 -7.72 -1.68
C ASP A 82 -20.34 -8.48 -1.90
N GLU A 83 -19.77 -8.43 -3.11
CA GLU A 83 -18.45 -9.00 -3.40
C GLU A 83 -17.35 -8.27 -2.64
N VAL A 84 -17.36 -6.93 -2.67
CA VAL A 84 -16.42 -6.10 -1.87
C VAL A 84 -16.56 -6.39 -0.38
N ALA A 85 -17.79 -6.44 0.14
CA ALA A 85 -18.04 -6.77 1.54
C ALA A 85 -17.57 -8.20 1.89
N GLY A 86 -17.69 -9.14 0.95
CA GLY A 86 -17.18 -10.50 1.09
C GLY A 86 -15.66 -10.56 1.19
N LEU A 87 -14.95 -9.84 0.33
CA LEU A 87 -13.50 -9.67 0.36
C LEU A 87 -13.04 -9.10 1.70
N VAL A 88 -13.60 -7.97 2.12
CA VAL A 88 -13.29 -7.33 3.40
C VAL A 88 -13.45 -8.30 4.57
N ARG A 89 -14.59 -9.01 4.65
CA ARG A 89 -14.83 -9.97 5.74
C ARG A 89 -13.84 -11.11 5.75
N ARG A 90 -13.49 -11.68 4.59
CA ARG A 90 -12.53 -12.80 4.51
C ARG A 90 -11.12 -12.36 4.91
N CYS A 91 -10.66 -11.20 4.44
CA CYS A 91 -9.35 -10.67 4.82
C CYS A 91 -9.28 -10.38 6.33
N ALA A 92 -10.33 -9.78 6.91
CA ALA A 92 -10.43 -9.54 8.34
C ALA A 92 -10.42 -10.84 9.16
N ALA A 93 -11.21 -11.85 8.75
CA ALA A 93 -11.24 -13.15 9.41
C ALA A 93 -9.87 -13.85 9.39
N VAL A 94 -9.17 -13.82 8.24
CA VAL A 94 -7.80 -14.34 8.13
C VAL A 94 -6.87 -13.59 9.09
N ALA A 95 -6.94 -12.27 9.18
CA ALA A 95 -6.11 -11.51 10.10
C ALA A 95 -6.37 -11.88 11.58
N ASP A 96 -7.63 -12.14 11.93
CA ASP A 96 -8.05 -12.58 13.27
C ASP A 96 -7.64 -14.03 13.58
N GLY A 97 -7.09 -14.76 12.62
CA GLY A 97 -6.53 -16.10 12.82
C GLY A 97 -7.35 -17.23 12.23
N GLU A 98 -8.47 -16.92 11.56
CA GLU A 98 -9.25 -17.94 10.87
C GLU A 98 -8.48 -18.50 9.66
N GLU A 99 -8.84 -19.73 9.28
CA GLU A 99 -8.36 -20.33 8.04
C GLU A 99 -9.05 -19.67 6.84
N PRO A 100 -8.36 -19.53 5.69
CA PRO A 100 -8.97 -19.03 4.46
C PRO A 100 -10.27 -19.76 4.12
N ALA A 101 -11.39 -19.04 4.16
CA ALA A 101 -12.69 -19.55 3.76
C ALA A 101 -12.79 -19.62 2.22
N PRO A 102 -13.56 -20.57 1.65
CA PRO A 102 -13.73 -20.68 0.21
C PRO A 102 -14.35 -19.42 -0.41
N GLY A 103 -13.79 -18.99 -1.54
CA GLY A 103 -14.24 -17.92 -2.41
C GLY A 103 -14.02 -18.28 -3.88
N THR A 104 -13.84 -17.28 -4.74
CA THR A 104 -13.31 -17.53 -6.09
C THR A 104 -11.84 -17.94 -6.02
N PRO A 105 -11.26 -18.56 -7.07
CA PRO A 105 -9.84 -18.94 -7.05
C PRO A 105 -8.87 -17.79 -6.71
N ALA A 106 -9.13 -16.58 -7.19
CA ALA A 106 -8.30 -15.41 -6.89
C ALA A 106 -8.48 -14.94 -5.44
N GLU A 107 -9.71 -14.97 -4.91
CA GLU A 107 -10.01 -14.63 -3.50
C GLU A 107 -9.37 -15.63 -2.52
N ASP A 108 -9.39 -16.93 -2.87
CA ASP A 108 -8.74 -17.99 -2.12
C ASP A 108 -7.23 -17.78 -2.07
N GLU A 109 -6.62 -17.43 -3.20
CA GLU A 109 -5.19 -17.12 -3.29
C GLU A 109 -4.82 -15.86 -2.52
N LEU A 110 -5.61 -14.79 -2.61
CA LEU A 110 -5.43 -13.58 -1.81
C LEU A 110 -5.46 -13.90 -0.31
N SER A 111 -6.43 -14.70 0.13
CA SER A 111 -6.61 -15.08 1.53
C SER A 111 -5.49 -15.98 2.04
N ARG A 112 -5.03 -16.95 1.23
CA ARG A 112 -3.86 -17.78 1.55
C ARG A 112 -2.58 -16.96 1.64
N PHE A 113 -2.38 -16.00 0.74
CA PHE A 113 -1.20 -15.15 0.77
C PHE A 113 -1.20 -14.27 2.03
N LEU A 114 -2.35 -13.68 2.40
CA LEU A 114 -2.48 -12.95 3.67
C LEU A 114 -2.19 -13.83 4.89
N ALA A 115 -2.72 -15.06 4.91
CA ALA A 115 -2.46 -16.01 6.00
C ALA A 115 -0.97 -16.32 6.14
N GLY A 116 -0.26 -16.52 5.03
CA GLY A 116 1.19 -16.70 5.02
C GLY A 116 1.96 -15.49 5.57
N ILE A 117 1.55 -14.27 5.21
CA ILE A 117 2.14 -13.03 5.74
C ILE A 117 1.89 -12.93 7.25
N ARG A 118 0.66 -13.18 7.71
CA ARG A 118 0.28 -13.17 9.13
C ARG A 118 1.12 -14.17 9.92
N ASP A 119 1.32 -15.37 9.41
CA ASP A 119 2.05 -16.43 10.11
C ASP A 119 3.56 -16.15 10.18
N GLU A 120 4.14 -15.56 9.13
CA GLU A 120 5.51 -15.05 9.15
C GLU A 120 5.68 -13.94 10.19
N LEU A 121 4.76 -12.96 10.22
CA LEU A 121 4.77 -11.89 11.21
C LEU A 121 4.57 -12.41 12.64
N ARG A 122 3.68 -13.39 12.85
CA ARG A 122 3.45 -14.02 14.17
C ARG A 122 4.71 -14.68 14.75
N ALA A 123 5.64 -15.09 13.90
CA ALA A 123 6.92 -15.66 14.33
C ALA A 123 7.92 -14.59 14.82
N GLU A 124 7.66 -13.31 14.55
CA GLU A 124 8.56 -12.22 14.93
C GLU A 124 8.40 -11.83 16.42
N PRO A 125 9.50 -11.56 17.15
CA PRO A 125 9.44 -11.17 18.57
C PRO A 125 8.63 -9.90 18.86
N ALA A 126 8.47 -9.02 17.86
CA ALA A 126 7.71 -7.78 18.00
C ALA A 126 6.19 -7.97 17.88
N PHE A 127 5.74 -9.10 17.32
CA PHE A 127 4.32 -9.34 17.04
C PHE A 127 3.42 -9.31 18.29
N PRO A 128 3.79 -9.87 19.46
CA PRO A 128 2.94 -9.78 20.64
C PRO A 128 2.60 -8.35 21.08
N GLY A 129 3.46 -7.37 20.78
CA GLY A 129 3.22 -5.95 21.10
C GLY A 129 2.58 -5.14 19.97
N LEU A 130 2.60 -5.64 18.74
CA LEU A 130 2.21 -4.90 17.53
C LEU A 130 1.16 -5.61 16.67
N GLY A 131 0.75 -6.84 17.02
CA GLY A 131 -0.20 -7.63 16.25
C GLY A 131 -1.57 -6.97 16.13
N ASP A 132 -2.06 -6.38 17.23
CA ASP A 132 -3.31 -5.61 17.21
C ASP A 132 -3.18 -4.35 16.33
N VAL A 133 -2.00 -3.71 16.34
CA VAL A 133 -1.72 -2.56 15.48
C VAL A 133 -1.74 -2.98 14.00
N TRP A 134 -1.11 -4.11 13.67
CA TRP A 134 -1.12 -4.65 12.31
C TRP A 134 -2.54 -4.97 11.83
N ARG A 135 -3.34 -5.59 12.69
CA ARG A 135 -4.75 -5.91 12.42
C ARG A 135 -5.60 -4.65 12.24
N ASP A 136 -5.39 -3.62 13.07
CA ASP A 136 -6.06 -2.33 12.93
C ASP A 136 -5.74 -1.64 11.61
N GLU A 137 -4.46 -1.60 11.20
CA GLU A 137 -4.06 -0.96 9.93
C GLU A 137 -4.62 -1.72 8.72
N LEU A 138 -4.68 -3.05 8.78
CA LEU A 138 -5.36 -3.83 7.75
C LEU A 138 -6.84 -3.46 7.66
N GLN A 139 -7.55 -3.43 8.79
CA GLN A 139 -8.98 -3.12 8.80
C GLN A 139 -9.25 -1.70 8.28
N ARG A 140 -8.43 -0.71 8.65
CA ARG A 140 -8.52 0.66 8.14
C ARG A 140 -8.41 0.71 6.62
N MET A 141 -7.42 0.03 6.05
CA MET A 141 -7.24 -0.05 4.60
C MET A 141 -8.45 -0.73 3.93
N LEU A 142 -8.91 -1.87 4.45
CA LEU A 142 -10.08 -2.58 3.91
C LEU A 142 -11.36 -1.73 3.92
N ASP A 143 -11.62 -1.04 5.04
CA ASP A 143 -12.77 -0.16 5.18
C ASP A 143 -12.67 1.04 4.21
N ALA A 144 -11.47 1.60 4.05
CA ALA A 144 -11.22 2.71 3.14
C ALA A 144 -11.37 2.32 1.67
N MET A 145 -10.93 1.12 1.28
CA MET A 145 -11.15 0.59 -0.06
C MET A 145 -12.63 0.35 -0.35
N ALA A 146 -13.37 -0.21 0.62
CA ALA A 146 -14.81 -0.38 0.47
C ALA A 146 -15.58 0.94 0.37
N LEU A 147 -15.18 1.96 1.16
CA LEU A 147 -15.77 3.29 1.09
C LEU A 147 -15.51 3.95 -0.27
N GLU A 148 -14.30 3.79 -0.82
CA GLU A 148 -13.98 4.35 -2.13
C GLU A 148 -14.75 3.69 -3.26
N TRP A 149 -14.94 2.36 -3.19
CA TRP A 149 -15.82 1.64 -4.10
C TRP A 149 -17.27 2.17 -4.02
N ASP A 150 -17.78 2.42 -2.81
CA ASP A 150 -19.12 3.00 -2.61
C ASP A 150 -19.24 4.39 -3.26
N TRP A 151 -18.20 5.23 -3.17
CA TRP A 151 -18.16 6.52 -3.86
C TRP A 151 -18.15 6.39 -5.38
N LYS A 152 -17.34 5.47 -5.93
CA LYS A 152 -17.31 5.20 -7.39
C LYS A 152 -18.70 4.75 -7.87
N ALA A 153 -19.30 3.78 -7.19
CA ALA A 153 -20.63 3.28 -7.53
C ALA A 153 -21.73 4.36 -7.42
N ALA A 154 -21.69 5.21 -6.40
CA ALA A 154 -22.63 6.31 -6.25
C ALA A 154 -22.50 7.34 -7.39
N ARG A 155 -21.27 7.71 -7.75
CA ARG A 155 -20.99 8.64 -8.85
C ARG A 155 -21.48 8.07 -10.19
N ASP A 156 -21.26 6.78 -10.45
CA ASP A 156 -21.70 6.11 -11.68
C ASP A 156 -23.23 6.03 -11.78
N ALA A 157 -23.92 6.00 -10.63
CA ALA A 157 -25.38 6.12 -10.53
C ALA A 157 -25.89 7.58 -10.60
N GLY A 158 -25.00 8.57 -10.80
CA GLY A 158 -25.34 9.99 -10.87
C GLY A 158 -25.48 10.69 -9.52
N GLY A 159 -24.96 10.07 -8.44
CA GLY A 159 -24.84 10.68 -7.12
C GLY A 159 -23.66 11.65 -7.00
N ASP A 160 -23.57 12.30 -5.85
CA ASP A 160 -22.49 13.25 -5.57
C ASP A 160 -21.16 12.53 -5.29
N ALA A 161 -20.08 13.08 -5.82
CA ALA A 161 -18.72 12.66 -5.50
C ALA A 161 -18.31 13.15 -4.09
N PRO A 162 -17.36 12.49 -3.41
CA PRO A 162 -16.84 12.98 -2.14
C PRO A 162 -16.19 14.36 -2.33
N SER A 163 -16.23 15.19 -1.29
CA SER A 163 -15.38 16.37 -1.26
C SER A 163 -13.90 15.97 -1.25
N PHE A 164 -13.02 16.88 -1.67
CA PHE A 164 -11.58 16.64 -1.62
C PHE A 164 -11.06 16.29 -0.22
N ASP A 165 -11.63 16.90 0.83
CA ASP A 165 -11.19 16.64 2.20
C ASP A 165 -11.65 15.26 2.69
N GLU A 166 -12.86 14.82 2.33
CA GLU A 166 -13.34 13.46 2.60
C GLU A 166 -12.50 12.42 1.85
N TYR A 167 -12.23 12.68 0.57
CA TYR A 167 -11.37 11.83 -0.26
C TYR A 167 -9.97 11.68 0.33
N LEU A 168 -9.32 12.79 0.71
CA LEU A 168 -7.98 12.74 1.29
C LEU A 168 -7.97 12.13 2.70
N ALA A 169 -9.04 12.27 3.48
CA ALA A 169 -9.19 11.60 4.76
C ALA A 169 -9.24 10.07 4.61
N ASN A 170 -9.64 9.57 3.44
CA ASN A 170 -9.68 8.15 3.08
C ASN A 170 -8.37 7.64 2.46
N ALA A 171 -7.23 8.30 2.69
CA ALA A 171 -5.94 7.88 2.15
C ALA A 171 -5.49 6.46 2.59
N ASP A 172 -6.14 5.89 3.62
CA ASP A 172 -5.98 4.49 4.04
C ASP A 172 -6.23 3.48 2.91
N ASN A 173 -7.01 3.85 1.89
CA ASN A 173 -7.23 3.05 0.67
C ASN A 173 -5.91 2.61 0.01
N LEU A 174 -4.85 3.42 0.09
CA LEU A 174 -3.57 3.17 -0.60
C LEU A 174 -2.69 2.10 0.08
N GLY A 175 -2.95 1.76 1.34
CA GLY A 175 -2.30 0.65 2.05
C GLY A 175 -0.84 0.82 2.49
N PHE A 176 -0.23 2.00 2.33
CA PHE A 176 1.16 2.24 2.77
C PHE A 176 1.36 2.06 4.28
N ALA A 177 0.42 2.51 5.10
CA ALA A 177 0.48 2.35 6.56
C ALA A 177 0.54 0.87 6.96
N PHE A 178 -0.21 0.01 6.25
CA PHE A 178 -0.20 -1.44 6.46
C PHE A 178 1.14 -2.09 6.04
N VAL A 179 1.74 -1.62 4.93
CA VAL A 179 3.11 -2.02 4.55
C VAL A 179 4.12 -1.62 5.63
N PHE A 180 4.04 -0.39 6.14
CA PHE A 180 4.96 0.12 7.15
C PHE A 180 4.85 -0.64 8.47
N VAL A 181 3.65 -0.93 8.96
CA VAL A 181 3.48 -1.66 10.22
C VAL A 181 3.97 -3.10 10.11
N SER A 182 3.78 -3.74 8.95
CA SER A 182 4.31 -5.08 8.68
C SER A 182 5.84 -5.07 8.63
N HIS A 183 6.43 -4.07 7.97
CA HIS A 183 7.88 -3.89 7.94
C HIS A 183 8.45 -3.58 9.33
N TRP A 184 7.72 -2.82 10.15
CA TRP A 184 8.09 -2.47 11.50
C TRP A 184 8.22 -3.70 12.39
N ILE A 185 7.22 -4.59 12.34
CA ILE A 185 7.25 -5.88 13.06
C ILE A 185 8.44 -6.72 12.60
N ALA A 186 8.61 -6.91 11.28
CA ALA A 186 9.72 -7.68 10.71
C ALA A 186 11.11 -7.09 10.97
N SER A 187 11.17 -5.79 11.30
CA SER A 187 12.42 -5.08 11.64
C SER A 187 12.71 -5.04 13.15
N GLY A 188 11.89 -5.74 13.96
CA GLY A 188 12.06 -5.88 15.40
C GLY A 188 11.26 -4.89 16.25
N GLY A 189 10.34 -4.13 15.66
CA GLY A 189 9.48 -3.19 16.39
C GLY A 189 10.22 -1.99 17.02
N GLY A 190 9.73 -1.54 18.17
CA GLY A 190 10.32 -0.45 18.97
C GLY A 190 9.74 0.93 18.68
N GLY A 191 9.90 1.84 19.65
CA GLY A 191 9.37 3.20 19.60
C GLY A 191 7.93 3.34 20.10
N ASP A 192 7.46 4.57 20.15
CA ASP A 192 6.09 4.89 20.57
C ASP A 192 5.09 4.55 19.45
N VAL A 193 4.11 3.71 19.77
CA VAL A 193 3.14 3.19 18.80
C VAL A 193 2.35 4.32 18.15
N THR A 194 1.94 5.31 18.93
CA THR A 194 1.17 6.45 18.42
C THR A 194 2.00 7.26 17.43
N ALA A 195 3.23 7.62 17.81
CA ALA A 195 4.12 8.39 16.96
C ALA A 195 4.45 7.68 15.63
N VAL A 196 4.69 6.36 15.66
CA VAL A 196 4.96 5.58 14.45
C VAL A 196 3.75 5.52 13.51
N ARG A 197 2.54 5.29 14.07
CA ARG A 197 1.30 5.27 13.27
C ARG A 197 1.00 6.64 12.66
N GLU A 198 1.09 7.71 13.45
CA GLU A 198 0.87 9.07 12.97
C GLU A 198 1.83 9.44 11.82
N ALA A 199 3.10 9.05 11.92
CA ALA A 199 4.07 9.24 10.85
C ALA A 199 3.70 8.43 9.59
N GLY A 200 3.31 7.17 9.73
CA GLY A 200 2.86 6.32 8.63
C GLY A 200 1.65 6.88 7.89
N TRP A 201 0.61 7.30 8.61
CA TRP A 201 -0.59 7.92 8.03
C TRP A 201 -0.28 9.26 7.35
N ALA A 202 0.64 10.06 7.90
CA ALA A 202 1.07 11.30 7.27
C ALA A 202 1.79 11.07 5.95
N VAL A 203 2.71 10.09 5.90
CA VAL A 203 3.40 9.70 4.67
C VAL A 203 2.42 9.18 3.63
N GLN A 204 1.47 8.34 4.01
CA GLN A 204 0.45 7.81 3.11
C GLN A 204 -0.40 8.91 2.47
N ARG A 205 -0.82 9.93 3.23
CA ARG A 205 -1.55 11.09 2.69
C ARG A 205 -0.75 11.86 1.63
N VAL A 206 0.57 12.00 1.83
CA VAL A 206 1.46 12.60 0.83
C VAL A 206 1.50 11.72 -0.42
N ILE A 207 1.73 10.42 -0.25
CA ILE A 207 1.86 9.48 -1.37
C ILE A 207 0.55 9.36 -2.16
N ARG A 208 -0.62 9.45 -1.52
CA ARG A 208 -1.92 9.47 -2.21
C ARG A 208 -2.00 10.61 -3.22
N LEU A 209 -1.68 11.84 -2.82
CA LEU A 209 -1.72 12.97 -3.76
C LEU A 209 -0.60 12.91 -4.82
N LEU A 210 0.56 12.33 -4.49
CA LEU A 210 1.60 12.07 -5.49
C LEU A 210 1.12 11.06 -6.54
N ASN A 211 0.45 10.00 -6.10
CA ASN A 211 -0.19 9.01 -6.95
C ASN A 211 -1.20 9.70 -7.87
N ASP A 212 -2.15 10.47 -7.33
CA ASP A 212 -3.14 11.21 -8.14
C ASP A 212 -2.50 12.07 -9.24
N LEU A 213 -1.39 12.75 -8.95
CA LEU A 213 -0.69 13.55 -9.95
C LEU A 213 -0.05 12.72 -11.07
N GLY A 214 0.40 11.51 -10.75
CA GLY A 214 1.06 10.58 -11.66
C GLY A 214 0.09 9.69 -12.43
N THR A 215 -1.14 9.50 -11.93
CA THR A 215 -2.14 8.60 -12.51
C THR A 215 -3.29 9.31 -13.19
N TYR A 216 -3.35 10.64 -13.15
CA TYR A 216 -4.44 11.46 -13.71
C TYR A 216 -4.96 11.02 -15.09
N GLU A 217 -4.07 10.84 -16.06
CA GLU A 217 -4.50 10.48 -17.43
C GLU A 217 -5.16 9.11 -17.47
N ARG A 218 -4.64 8.16 -16.70
CA ARG A 218 -5.24 6.83 -16.55
C ARG A 218 -6.55 6.90 -15.79
N ASP A 219 -6.58 7.58 -14.64
CA ASP A 219 -7.77 7.62 -13.79
C ASP A 219 -8.93 8.28 -14.54
N LEU A 220 -8.64 9.22 -15.45
CA LEU A 220 -9.61 9.77 -16.39
C LEU A 220 -10.17 8.72 -17.36
N GLU A 221 -9.32 7.85 -17.90
CA GLU A 221 -9.73 6.77 -18.81
C GLU A 221 -10.51 5.67 -18.10
N TRP A 222 -10.07 5.30 -16.89
CA TRP A 222 -10.64 4.21 -16.10
C TRP A 222 -11.85 4.65 -15.29
N GLY A 223 -12.06 5.97 -15.17
CA GLY A 223 -13.12 6.53 -14.35
C GLY A 223 -12.82 6.38 -12.86
N ASP A 224 -11.57 6.38 -12.43
CA ASP A 224 -11.25 6.31 -11.00
C ASP A 224 -11.45 7.65 -10.29
N LEU A 225 -11.31 7.65 -8.96
CA LEU A 225 -11.35 8.86 -8.14
C LEU A 225 -9.95 9.43 -7.98
N ASN A 226 -9.81 10.72 -8.24
CA ASN A 226 -8.53 11.43 -8.23
C ASN A 226 -8.77 12.87 -7.80
N ALA A 227 -7.88 13.46 -6.98
CA ALA A 227 -8.02 14.84 -6.51
C ALA A 227 -8.30 15.86 -7.63
N LEU A 228 -7.66 15.69 -8.80
CA LEU A 228 -7.84 16.56 -9.96
C LEU A 228 -9.23 16.37 -10.60
N LEU A 229 -9.73 15.13 -10.64
CA LEU A 229 -11.07 14.80 -11.14
C LEU A 229 -12.18 15.25 -10.19
N LEU A 230 -11.87 15.44 -8.90
CA LEU A 230 -12.74 16.08 -7.91
C LEU A 230 -12.70 17.63 -7.98
N GLY A 231 -12.16 18.19 -9.07
CA GLY A 231 -12.22 19.62 -9.36
C GLY A 231 -11.11 20.45 -8.71
N ARG A 232 -10.08 19.83 -8.12
CA ARG A 232 -8.93 20.57 -7.59
C ARG A 232 -7.94 20.92 -8.69
N PRO A 233 -7.53 22.21 -8.81
CA PRO A 233 -6.44 22.59 -9.69
C PRO A 233 -5.14 21.90 -9.30
N ARG A 234 -4.32 21.51 -10.29
CA ARG A 234 -3.01 20.89 -10.06
C ARG A 234 -2.11 21.69 -9.12
N ALA A 235 -2.14 23.02 -9.22
CA ALA A 235 -1.37 23.89 -8.34
C ALA A 235 -1.80 23.78 -6.87
N GLU A 236 -3.10 23.67 -6.58
CA GLU A 236 -3.62 23.46 -5.22
C GLU A 236 -3.20 22.09 -4.67
N VAL A 237 -3.25 21.04 -5.50
CA VAL A 237 -2.78 19.70 -5.12
C VAL A 237 -1.28 19.71 -4.78
N GLN A 238 -0.46 20.39 -5.58
CA GLN A 238 0.99 20.53 -5.34
C GLN A 238 1.30 21.34 -4.07
N GLU A 239 0.54 22.41 -3.80
CA GLU A 239 0.64 23.16 -2.55
C GLU A 239 0.28 22.27 -1.35
N ARG A 240 -0.81 21.48 -1.48
CA ARG A 240 -1.23 20.55 -0.44
C ARG A 240 -0.20 19.47 -0.16
N ILE A 241 0.42 18.89 -1.20
CA ILE A 241 1.54 17.94 -1.08
C ILE A 241 2.70 18.57 -0.31
N SER A 242 3.04 19.83 -0.60
CA SER A 242 4.14 20.53 0.08
C SER A 242 3.85 20.71 1.57
N ALA A 243 2.62 21.10 1.91
CA ALA A 243 2.19 21.25 3.31
C ALA A 243 2.18 19.90 4.06
N LEU A 244 1.63 18.84 3.45
CA LEU A 244 1.59 17.50 4.04
C LEU A 244 2.99 16.89 4.18
N THR A 245 3.90 17.12 3.23
CA THR A 245 5.30 16.69 3.33
C THR A 245 5.98 17.33 4.53
N ALA A 246 5.74 18.63 4.78
CA ALA A 246 6.30 19.32 5.95
C ALA A 246 5.74 18.73 7.26
N GLU A 247 4.43 18.46 7.33
CA GLU A 247 3.79 17.79 8.47
C GLU A 247 4.36 16.38 8.70
N ALA A 248 4.46 15.58 7.64
CA ALA A 248 4.98 14.22 7.68
C ALA A 248 6.42 14.20 8.21
N ARG A 249 7.29 15.10 7.76
CA ARG A 249 8.67 15.20 8.27
C ARG A 249 8.75 15.52 9.77
N VAL A 250 7.83 16.34 10.30
CA VAL A 250 7.75 16.60 11.74
C VAL A 250 7.36 15.33 12.50
N LEU A 251 6.38 14.56 12.01
CA LEU A 251 5.91 13.33 12.65
C LEU A 251 6.96 12.21 12.54
N ILE A 252 7.62 12.07 11.38
CA ILE A 252 8.75 11.16 11.17
C ILE A 252 9.88 11.46 12.16
N ALA A 253 10.21 12.74 12.38
CA ALA A 253 11.25 13.12 13.34
C ALA A 253 10.93 12.63 14.76
N ARG A 254 9.65 12.70 15.18
CA ARG A 254 9.21 12.15 16.48
C ARG A 254 9.30 10.63 16.51
N ALA A 255 8.88 9.95 15.45
CA ALA A 255 8.99 8.49 15.36
C ALA A 255 10.46 8.03 15.40
N ARG A 256 11.39 8.84 14.87
CA ARG A 256 12.83 8.54 14.81
C ARG A 256 13.47 8.36 16.19
N ASP A 257 12.94 9.00 17.23
CA ASP A 257 13.44 8.89 18.60
C ASP A 257 13.37 7.44 19.13
N GLY A 258 12.37 6.67 18.67
CA GLY A 258 12.13 5.31 19.12
C GLY A 258 12.27 4.23 18.04
N ALA A 259 12.10 4.59 16.76
CA ALA A 259 12.12 3.68 15.61
C ALA A 259 12.93 4.27 14.42
N PRO A 260 14.24 4.57 14.60
CA PRO A 260 15.00 5.36 13.64
C PRO A 260 15.07 4.73 12.23
N ARG A 261 15.25 3.41 12.16
CA ARG A 261 15.31 2.70 10.86
C ARG A 261 14.00 2.76 10.08
N LEU A 262 12.87 2.65 10.78
CA LEU A 262 11.56 2.72 10.15
C LEU A 262 11.24 4.17 9.72
N ALA A 263 11.57 5.14 10.58
CA ALA A 263 11.41 6.56 10.25
C ALA A 263 12.22 6.95 8.99
N ASP A 264 13.47 6.50 8.90
CA ASP A 264 14.31 6.69 7.71
C ASP A 264 13.72 5.99 6.47
N TYR A 265 13.17 4.78 6.64
CA TYR A 265 12.50 4.04 5.57
C TYR A 265 11.26 4.78 5.06
N MET A 266 10.40 5.25 5.95
CA MET A 266 9.20 6.04 5.63
C MET A 266 9.53 7.33 4.88
N GLU A 267 10.55 8.07 5.33
CA GLU A 267 10.99 9.31 4.68
C GLU A 267 11.49 9.02 3.26
N ARG A 268 12.34 8.01 3.09
CA ARG A 268 12.85 7.64 1.76
C ARG A 268 11.78 7.07 0.85
N GLN A 269 10.78 6.37 1.40
CA GLN A 269 9.63 5.89 0.61
C GLN A 269 8.81 7.05 0.07
N MET A 270 8.56 8.06 0.90
CA MET A 270 7.90 9.31 0.48
C MET A 270 8.70 10.02 -0.61
N ASP A 271 10.01 10.18 -0.42
CA ASP A 271 10.89 10.84 -1.40
C ASP A 271 11.01 10.04 -2.71
N PHE A 272 11.07 8.70 -2.63
CA PHE A 272 11.06 7.83 -3.81
C PHE A 272 9.78 8.02 -4.61
N CYS A 273 8.62 7.95 -3.96
CA CYS A 273 7.32 8.15 -4.61
C CYS A 273 7.21 9.55 -5.24
N ALA A 274 7.78 10.58 -4.62
CA ALA A 274 7.79 11.94 -5.18
C ALA A 274 8.56 12.03 -6.50
N GLY A 275 9.71 11.34 -6.60
CA GLY A 275 10.47 11.25 -7.84
C GLY A 275 9.81 10.33 -8.88
N PHE A 276 9.25 9.20 -8.43
CA PHE A 276 8.67 8.15 -9.27
C PHE A 276 7.40 8.63 -9.98
N TYR A 277 6.40 9.12 -9.23
CA TYR A 277 5.14 9.63 -9.79
C TYR A 277 5.30 10.91 -10.63
N GLY A 278 6.44 11.59 -10.53
CA GLY A 278 6.80 12.66 -11.45
C GLY A 278 7.13 12.20 -12.88
N VAL A 279 7.31 10.89 -13.09
CA VAL A 279 7.75 10.29 -14.36
C VAL A 279 6.78 9.22 -14.86
N THR A 280 6.30 8.35 -13.99
CA THR A 280 5.43 7.20 -14.31
C THR A 280 4.67 6.75 -13.07
N ASP A 281 3.77 5.79 -13.20
CA ASP A 281 3.13 5.13 -12.05
C ASP A 281 3.36 3.59 -12.07
N PHE A 282 2.84 2.88 -11.07
CA PHE A 282 3.07 1.44 -10.87
C PHE A 282 2.33 0.52 -11.85
N TRP A 283 1.11 0.88 -12.26
CA TRP A 283 0.29 0.07 -13.17
C TRP A 283 0.70 0.28 -14.64
N GLY A 284 1.34 1.40 -14.96
CA GLY A 284 1.83 1.71 -16.31
C GLY A 284 0.70 1.85 -17.34
N SER A 285 1.02 1.60 -18.61
CA SER A 285 0.05 1.53 -19.71
C SER A 285 -0.37 0.08 -19.95
N LEU A 286 -1.66 -0.23 -19.78
CA LEU A 286 -2.25 -1.54 -20.12
C LEU A 286 -2.39 -1.77 -21.64
#